data_AF-A0A954U4Q8-F1
#
_entry.id   AF-A0A954U4Q8-F1
#
_cell.length_a   1.000
_cell.length_b   1.000
_cell.length_c   1.000
_cell.angle_alpha   90.00
_cell.angle_beta   90.00
_cell.angle_gamma   90.00
#
_symmetry.space_group_name_H-M   'P 1'
#
loop_
_entity.id
_entity.type
_entity.pdbx_description
1 polymer ?
#
loop_
_entity_poly.entity_id
_entity_poly.type
_entity_poly.pdbx_seq_one_letter_code
_entity_poly.pdbx_strand_id
1 'polypeptide(L)'
;NGDSQVDIQDVDLICAAIQRGTNETEYDLTGDGAVNRNDMNELIVNILGTTFGDANLDGVFDSRDFVLVFQVGQYEDAIVGNSTWADGDWNCDGEFSSADLVLAFQASGFQI
;
A
#
# COMPACT_ATOMS: atom_id res chain seq x y z
N ASN A 1 7.30 -8.97 -8.70
CA ASN A 1 6.83 -10.01 -9.67
C ASN A 1 7.94 -10.50 -10.64
N GLY A 2 9.17 -9.95 -10.60
CA GLY A 2 10.28 -10.33 -11.48
C GLY A 2 10.29 -9.64 -12.85
N ASP A 3 9.51 -8.57 -13.03
CA ASP A 3 9.39 -7.84 -14.30
C ASP A 3 10.45 -6.73 -14.51
N SER A 4 11.37 -6.57 -13.55
CA SER A 4 12.42 -5.53 -13.52
C SER A 4 11.91 -4.10 -13.28
N GLN A 5 10.66 -3.93 -12.87
CA GLN A 5 10.10 -2.69 -12.34
C GLN A 5 9.82 -2.88 -10.84
N VAL A 6 9.68 -1.76 -10.14
CA VAL A 6 9.14 -1.73 -8.79
C VAL A 6 7.94 -0.81 -8.86
N ASP A 7 6.73 -1.38 -8.85
CA ASP A 7 5.48 -0.65 -9.04
C ASP A 7 4.33 -1.19 -8.18
N ILE A 8 3.09 -0.78 -8.48
CA ILE A 8 1.88 -1.17 -7.75
C ILE A 8 1.76 -2.69 -7.65
N GLN A 9 2.16 -3.45 -8.68
CA GLN A 9 2.06 -4.91 -8.64
C GLN A 9 3.00 -5.51 -7.58
N ASP A 10 4.13 -4.88 -7.27
CA ASP A 10 5.00 -5.34 -6.19
C ASP A 10 4.43 -4.99 -4.81
N VAL A 11 3.76 -3.84 -4.69
CA VAL A 11 3.03 -3.46 -3.47
C VAL A 11 1.92 -4.47 -3.18
N ASP A 12 1.11 -4.81 -4.19
CA ASP A 12 0.02 -5.79 -4.06
C ASP A 12 0.55 -7.19 -3.67
N LEU A 13 1.72 -7.57 -4.19
CA LEU A 13 2.36 -8.84 -3.84
C LEU A 13 2.81 -8.89 -2.37
N ILE A 14 3.43 -7.82 -1.86
CA ILE A 14 3.80 -7.75 -0.44
C ILE A 14 2.54 -7.72 0.43
N CYS A 15 1.53 -6.93 0.10
CA CYS A 15 0.28 -6.93 0.87
C CYS A 15 -0.33 -8.33 0.94
N ALA A 16 -0.39 -9.05 -0.19
CA ALA A 16 -0.89 -10.41 -0.23
C ALA A 16 -0.04 -11.39 0.61
N ALA A 17 1.28 -11.20 0.68
CA ALA A 17 2.17 -12.01 1.53
C ALA A 17 1.95 -11.73 3.02
N ILE A 18 1.75 -10.47 3.41
CA ILE A 18 1.42 -10.04 4.77
C ILE A 18 0.09 -10.66 5.21
N GLN A 19 -0.94 -10.57 4.38
CA GLN A 19 -2.27 -11.14 4.67
C GLN A 19 -2.22 -12.67 4.82
N ARG A 20 -1.38 -13.35 4.04
CA ARG A 20 -1.13 -14.79 4.17
C ARG A 20 -0.33 -15.16 5.42
N GLY A 21 0.39 -14.21 6.03
CA GLY A 21 1.26 -14.45 7.17
C GLY A 21 2.47 -15.33 6.83
N THR A 22 2.96 -15.24 5.60
CA THR A 22 4.10 -16.05 5.10
C THR A 22 5.41 -15.26 5.21
N ASN A 23 6.48 -15.87 5.71
CA ASN A 23 7.82 -15.26 5.75
C ASN A 23 8.64 -15.61 4.51
N GLU A 24 8.09 -15.32 3.34
CA GLU A 24 8.75 -15.54 2.05
C GLU A 24 9.93 -14.57 1.91
N THR A 25 11.14 -15.10 1.72
CA THR A 25 12.39 -14.31 1.72
C THR A 25 12.44 -13.24 0.62
N GLU A 26 11.60 -13.35 -0.41
CA GLU A 26 11.49 -12.36 -1.48
C GLU A 26 10.71 -11.09 -1.07
N TYR A 27 9.92 -11.17 0.01
CA TYR A 27 9.15 -10.04 0.55
C TYR A 27 9.70 -9.52 1.90
N ASP A 28 10.73 -10.16 2.46
CA ASP A 28 11.48 -9.69 3.64
C ASP A 28 12.55 -8.68 3.19
N LEU A 29 12.10 -7.44 2.98
CA LEU A 29 12.95 -6.35 2.49
C LEU A 29 13.85 -5.79 3.59
N THR A 30 13.46 -5.93 4.85
CA THR A 30 14.24 -5.48 5.99
C THR A 30 15.32 -6.48 6.42
N GLY A 31 15.21 -7.75 6.02
CA GLY A 31 16.12 -8.82 6.37
C GLY A 31 16.00 -9.26 7.83
N ASP A 32 14.86 -8.99 8.48
CA ASP A 32 14.60 -9.32 9.88
C ASP A 32 13.98 -10.71 10.08
N GLY A 33 13.66 -11.40 8.97
CA GLY A 33 13.09 -12.74 8.93
C GLY A 33 11.57 -12.79 9.05
N ALA A 34 10.88 -11.64 9.04
CA ALA A 34 9.43 -11.56 9.13
C ALA A 34 8.87 -10.65 8.03
N VAL A 35 7.93 -11.16 7.22
CA VAL A 35 7.23 -10.33 6.22
C VAL A 35 6.08 -9.60 6.90
N ASN A 36 6.24 -8.29 7.09
CA ASN A 36 5.32 -7.48 7.86
C ASN A 36 5.31 -6.01 7.42
N ARG A 37 4.67 -5.15 8.23
CA ARG A 37 4.53 -3.72 7.94
C ARG A 37 5.87 -2.97 7.82
N ASN A 38 6.94 -3.48 8.43
CA ASN A 38 8.27 -2.92 8.27
C ASN A 38 8.78 -3.07 6.84
N ASP A 39 8.50 -4.20 6.16
CA ASP A 39 8.85 -4.41 4.76
C ASP A 39 8.01 -3.53 3.84
N MET A 40 6.73 -3.34 4.15
CA MET A 40 5.91 -2.36 3.45
C MET A 40 6.47 -0.95 3.57
N ASN A 41 6.90 -0.55 4.77
CA ASN A 41 7.54 0.75 4.95
C ASN A 41 8.85 0.86 4.15
N GLU A 42 9.66 -0.19 4.09
CA GLU A 42 10.86 -0.24 3.27
C GLU A 42 10.52 -0.06 1.78
N LEU A 43 9.53 -0.78 1.27
CA LEU A 43 9.09 -0.66 -0.12
C LEU A 43 8.61 0.74 -0.46
N ILE A 44 7.65 1.28 0.30
CA ILE A 44 6.98 2.54 -0.01
C ILE A 44 7.94 3.74 0.17
N VAL A 45 8.65 3.79 1.30
CA VAL A 45 9.42 4.99 1.68
C VAL A 45 10.83 4.97 1.11
N ASN A 46 11.53 3.83 1.16
CA ASN A 46 12.94 3.77 0.83
C ASN A 46 13.21 3.30 -0.60
N ILE A 47 12.42 2.36 -1.13
CA ILE A 47 12.60 1.82 -2.48
C ILE A 47 11.85 2.66 -3.53
N LEU A 48 10.54 2.88 -3.33
CA LEU A 48 9.71 3.69 -4.23
C LEU A 48 9.92 5.18 -4.03
N GLY A 49 10.36 5.61 -2.83
CA GLY A 49 10.63 7.01 -2.54
C GLY A 49 9.36 7.87 -2.46
N THR A 50 8.24 7.28 -2.04
CA THR A 50 6.96 7.97 -1.87
C THR A 50 6.42 7.82 -0.43
N THR A 51 5.13 8.01 -0.24
CA THR A 51 4.44 7.98 1.05
C THR A 51 3.15 7.17 0.98
N PHE A 52 2.67 6.73 2.13
CA PHE A 52 1.35 6.12 2.24
C PHE A 52 0.28 7.13 1.82
N GLY A 53 -0.65 6.71 0.98
CA GLY A 53 -1.66 7.60 0.39
C GLY A 53 -1.47 7.88 -1.10
N ASP A 54 -0.26 7.73 -1.63
CA ASP A 54 0.03 7.88 -3.05
C ASP A 54 -0.47 6.64 -3.81
N ALA A 55 -1.73 6.66 -4.23
CA ALA A 55 -2.43 5.53 -4.81
C ALA A 55 -1.94 5.20 -6.23
N ASN A 56 -1.35 6.18 -6.93
CA ASN A 56 -0.85 6.00 -8.29
C ASN A 56 0.69 5.90 -8.38
N LEU A 57 1.38 5.99 -7.24
CA LEU A 57 2.84 5.96 -7.10
C LEU A 57 3.55 7.06 -7.94
N ASP A 58 2.95 8.24 -8.06
CA ASP A 58 3.55 9.37 -8.78
C ASP A 58 4.53 10.21 -7.93
N GLY A 59 4.74 9.80 -6.68
CA GLY A 59 5.65 10.42 -5.71
C GLY A 59 4.98 11.49 -4.85
N VAL A 60 3.69 11.73 -5.02
CA VAL A 60 2.95 12.78 -4.30
C VAL A 60 1.61 12.25 -3.84
N PHE A 61 1.37 12.27 -2.53
CA PHE A 61 0.03 12.08 -1.98
C PHE A 61 -0.76 13.40 -2.05
N ASP A 62 -1.72 13.49 -2.97
CA ASP A 62 -2.58 14.66 -3.15
C ASP A 62 -4.04 14.32 -3.49
N SER A 63 -4.81 15.34 -3.90
CA SER A 63 -6.23 15.17 -4.25
C SER A 63 -6.50 14.20 -5.41
N ARG A 64 -5.52 13.95 -6.29
CA ARG A 64 -5.63 13.03 -7.42
C ARG A 64 -5.72 11.59 -6.93
N ASP A 65 -4.99 11.24 -5.88
CA ASP A 65 -5.09 9.91 -5.25
C ASP A 65 -6.49 9.69 -4.67
N PHE A 66 -7.03 10.70 -3.99
CA PHE A 66 -8.41 10.62 -3.49
C PHE A 66 -9.43 10.47 -4.61
N VAL A 67 -9.28 11.20 -5.72
CA VAL A 67 -10.17 11.02 -6.87
C VAL A 67 -10.09 9.59 -7.41
N LEU A 68 -8.89 8.99 -7.48
CA LEU A 68 -8.71 7.61 -7.94
C LEU A 68 -9.43 6.62 -7.02
N VAL A 69 -9.08 6.58 -5.73
CA VAL A 69 -9.62 5.57 -4.79
C VAL A 69 -11.13 5.71 -4.58
N PHE A 70 -11.66 6.95 -4.52
CA PHE A 70 -13.11 7.15 -4.38
C PHE A 70 -13.89 6.89 -5.68
N GLN A 71 -13.26 6.93 -6.85
CA GLN A 71 -13.90 6.51 -8.10
C GLN A 71 -14.11 4.99 -8.18
N VAL A 72 -13.25 4.20 -7.52
CA VAL A 72 -13.41 2.74 -7.44
C VAL A 72 -14.62 2.37 -6.58
N GLY A 73 -14.88 3.14 -5.52
CA GLY A 73 -16.08 3.00 -4.69
C GLY A 73 -16.02 1.89 -3.64
N GLN A 74 -14.80 1.52 -3.19
CA GLN A 74 -14.60 0.46 -2.19
C GLN A 74 -14.51 0.97 -0.74
N TYR A 75 -14.55 2.29 -0.53
CA TYR A 75 -14.48 2.88 0.80
C TYR A 75 -15.64 2.39 1.68
N GLU A 76 -15.33 1.62 2.73
CA GLU A 76 -16.30 1.09 3.70
C GLU A 76 -17.51 0.40 3.02
N ASP A 77 -17.28 -0.33 1.91
CA ASP A 77 -18.34 -0.92 1.09
C ASP A 77 -18.89 -2.26 1.64
N ALA A 78 -18.23 -2.82 2.66
CA ALA A 78 -18.50 -4.11 3.30
C ALA A 78 -18.28 -5.35 2.41
N ILE A 79 -17.49 -5.25 1.35
CA ILE A 79 -17.06 -6.37 0.50
C ILE A 79 -15.64 -6.76 0.89
N VAL A 80 -15.54 -7.88 1.62
CA VAL A 80 -14.26 -8.29 2.20
C VAL A 80 -13.20 -8.63 1.13
N GLY A 81 -12.02 -8.04 1.27
CA GLY A 81 -10.79 -8.38 0.53
C GLY A 81 -10.84 -7.97 -0.94
N ASN A 82 -11.56 -6.91 -1.29
CA ASN A 82 -11.64 -6.41 -2.66
C ASN A 82 -10.67 -5.26 -2.98
N SER A 83 -9.98 -4.70 -1.97
CA SER A 83 -9.11 -3.54 -2.15
C SER A 83 -7.64 -3.90 -2.35
N THR A 84 -7.03 -3.26 -3.33
CA THR A 84 -5.59 -3.22 -3.59
C THR A 84 -5.01 -1.87 -3.17
N TRP A 85 -3.68 -1.67 -3.31
CA TRP A 85 -3.06 -0.37 -3.02
C TRP A 85 -3.70 0.78 -3.81
N ALA A 86 -3.95 0.54 -5.10
CA ALA A 86 -4.55 1.53 -6.01
C ALA A 86 -6.03 1.80 -5.71
N ASP A 87 -6.69 0.90 -4.98
CA ASP A 87 -8.08 1.05 -4.54
C ASP A 87 -8.21 1.71 -3.16
N GLY A 88 -7.09 1.87 -2.44
CA GLY A 88 -7.01 2.56 -1.15
C GLY A 88 -6.60 1.70 0.05
N ASP A 89 -6.28 0.41 -0.13
CA ASP A 89 -5.72 -0.43 0.93
C ASP A 89 -4.23 -0.08 1.15
N TRP A 90 -3.98 0.95 1.95
CA TRP A 90 -2.63 1.44 2.24
C TRP A 90 -2.02 0.75 3.46
N ASN A 91 -2.80 -0.03 4.20
CA ASN A 91 -2.34 -0.75 5.38
C ASN A 91 -2.15 -2.27 5.15
N CYS A 92 -2.51 -2.76 3.95
CA CYS A 92 -2.48 -4.15 3.49
C CYS A 92 -3.47 -5.09 4.22
N ASP A 93 -4.60 -4.61 4.73
CA ASP A 93 -5.61 -5.47 5.37
C ASP A 93 -6.70 -5.98 4.41
N GLY A 94 -6.65 -5.57 3.14
CA GLY A 94 -7.57 -5.95 2.09
C GLY A 94 -8.79 -5.04 1.96
N GLU A 95 -8.87 -3.96 2.75
CA GLU A 95 -10.00 -3.04 2.78
C GLU A 95 -9.54 -1.59 2.57
N PHE A 96 -10.29 -0.79 1.78
CA PHE A 96 -10.16 0.66 1.86
C PHE A 96 -11.06 1.20 2.97
N SER A 97 -10.45 1.54 4.11
CA SER A 97 -11.17 1.95 5.31
C SER A 97 -10.68 3.27 5.89
N SER A 98 -11.35 3.71 6.95
CA SER A 98 -10.88 4.83 7.77
C SER A 98 -9.46 4.62 8.33
N ALA A 99 -9.01 3.37 8.53
CA ALA A 99 -7.68 3.07 9.05
C ALA A 99 -6.58 3.46 8.06
N ASP A 100 -6.81 3.27 6.76
CA ASP A 100 -5.91 3.66 5.67
C ASP A 100 -5.75 5.17 5.58
N LEU A 101 -6.88 5.89 5.67
CA LEU A 101 -6.87 7.34 5.70
C LEU A 101 -6.04 7.87 6.88
N VAL A 102 -6.24 7.29 8.08
CA VAL A 102 -5.46 7.68 9.27
C VAL A 102 -3.97 7.39 9.07
N LEU A 103 -3.62 6.24 8.48
CA LEU A 103 -2.23 5.89 8.16
C LEU A 103 -1.61 6.91 7.19
N ALA A 104 -2.27 7.19 6.06
CA ALA A 104 -1.77 8.13 5.06
C ALA A 104 -1.56 9.54 5.63
N PHE A 105 -2.50 10.03 6.46
CA PHE A 105 -2.33 11.33 7.11
C PHE A 105 -1.22 11.34 8.17
N GLN A 106 -1.00 10.23 8.89
CA GLN A 106 0.11 10.11 9.85
C GLN A 106 1.48 10.10 9.16
N ALA A 107 1.56 9.55 7.94
CA ALA A 107 2.77 9.56 7.13
C ALA A 107 3.21 10.98 6.68
N SER A 108 2.46 12.03 7.03
CA SER A 108 2.81 13.46 6.90
C SER A 108 3.10 13.93 5.47
N GLY A 109 2.64 13.18 4.46
CA GLY A 109 2.96 13.40 3.04
C GLY A 109 1.91 14.14 2.21
N PHE A 110 0.75 14.48 2.79
CA PHE A 110 -0.35 15.08 2.02
C PHE A 110 -0.01 16.49 1.54
N GLN A 111 -0.13 16.70 0.23
CA GLN A 111 0.14 17.95 -0.46
C GLN A 111 -1.12 18.48 -1.17
N ILE A 112 -1.15 19.80 -1.38
CA ILE A 112 -2.29 20.54 -1.94
C ILE A 112 -1.96 21.15 -3.31
#